data_AF-A0A942QRP0-F1
#
_entry.id   AF-A0A942QRP0-F1
#
_cell.length_a   1.000
_cell.length_b   1.000
_cell.length_c   1.000
_cell.angle_alpha   90.00
_cell.angle_beta   90.00
_cell.angle_gamma   90.00
#
_symmetry.space_group_name_H-M   'P 1'
#
loop_
_entity.id
_entity.type
_entity.pdbx_description
1 polymer ?
#
loop_
_entity_poly.entity_id
_entity_poly.type
_entity_poly.pdbx_seq_one_letter_code
_entity_poly.pdbx_strand_id
1 'polypeptide(L)'
;MIKLLSIFFYLLPSFIFSQNGNLPVNVENKLQKELKEHFSNYHNKSLVVLDSKTVSLLYDDTDVLYTLKDAFSTTIGYAYIGKSKSKVSYFDYVVIFDKNMIISKVKVLVYREDHGFEITHKRWLSQFIGFNSSQSILFKKDISAISGATISATSLTNAVNNVLQCMHQLKLTKVI
;
A
#
# COMPACT_ATOMS: atom_id res chain seq x y z
N MET A 1 22.48 -31.78 -39.35
CA MET A 1 21.48 -30.73 -39.05
C MET A 1 21.19 -30.75 -37.55
N ILE A 2 21.92 -29.95 -36.76
CA ILE A 2 21.73 -29.85 -35.31
C ILE A 2 20.67 -28.78 -35.08
N LYS A 3 19.49 -29.17 -34.57
CA LYS A 3 18.47 -28.23 -34.10
C LYS A 3 19.01 -27.58 -32.82
N LEU A 4 19.35 -26.29 -32.89
CA LEU A 4 19.57 -25.50 -31.69
C LEU A 4 18.26 -25.45 -30.90
N LEU A 5 18.24 -26.11 -29.75
CA LEU A 5 17.19 -26.00 -28.77
C LEU A 5 17.35 -24.64 -28.08
N SER A 6 16.59 -23.63 -28.53
CA SER A 6 16.55 -22.31 -27.87
C SER A 6 15.86 -22.46 -26.52
N ILE A 7 16.65 -22.68 -25.47
CA ILE A 7 16.19 -22.65 -24.08
C ILE A 7 15.90 -21.18 -23.76
N PHE A 8 14.64 -20.78 -23.88
CA PHE A 8 14.14 -19.54 -23.28
C PHE A 8 14.16 -19.73 -21.76
N PHE A 9 15.25 -19.32 -21.13
CA PHE A 9 15.34 -19.22 -19.68
C PHE A 9 14.44 -18.04 -19.27
N TYR A 10 13.17 -18.32 -18.96
CA TYR A 10 12.31 -17.36 -18.30
C TYR A 10 12.90 -17.09 -16.92
N LEU A 11 13.79 -16.10 -16.83
CA LEU A 11 14.17 -15.48 -15.57
C LEU A 11 12.88 -15.01 -14.91
N LEU A 12 12.38 -15.80 -13.97
CA LEU A 12 11.30 -15.36 -13.09
C LEU A 12 11.79 -14.07 -12.44
N PRO A 13 11.03 -12.96 -12.54
CA PRO A 13 11.45 -11.71 -11.93
C PRO A 13 11.58 -11.95 -10.42
N SER A 14 12.82 -11.99 -9.93
CA SER A 14 13.10 -12.07 -8.51
C SER A 14 12.82 -10.70 -7.89
N PHE A 15 11.88 -10.69 -6.96
CA PHE A 15 11.50 -9.50 -6.21
C PHE A 15 12.56 -9.27 -5.12
N ILE A 16 13.31 -8.17 -5.21
CA ILE A 16 14.33 -7.82 -4.21
C ILE A 16 13.73 -6.73 -3.32
N PHE A 17 13.32 -7.10 -2.10
CA PHE A 17 12.84 -6.15 -1.10
C PHE A 17 14.02 -5.76 -0.19
N SER A 18 14.42 -4.48 -0.22
CA SER A 18 15.46 -3.96 0.69
C SER A 18 14.85 -3.67 2.06
N GLN A 19 15.44 -4.26 3.11
CA GLN A 19 14.99 -4.09 4.49
C GLN A 19 15.47 -2.76 5.09
N ASN A 20 14.76 -1.67 4.76
CA ASN A 20 15.07 -0.34 5.30
C ASN A 20 14.03 0.18 6.32
N GLY A 21 13.09 -0.66 6.79
CA GLY A 21 12.05 -0.27 7.75
C GLY A 21 11.87 -1.27 8.89
N ASN A 22 11.70 -0.77 10.13
CA ASN A 22 11.42 -1.58 11.33
C ASN A 22 9.95 -2.06 11.39
N LEU A 23 9.46 -2.71 10.33
CA LEU A 23 8.12 -3.31 10.34
C LEU A 23 8.13 -4.66 11.06
N PRO A 24 7.06 -5.02 11.79
CA PRO A 24 6.90 -6.39 12.28
C PRO A 24 6.93 -7.40 11.12
N VAL A 25 7.66 -8.50 11.29
CA VAL A 25 7.88 -9.53 10.24
C VAL A 25 6.58 -10.02 9.59
N ASN A 26 5.51 -10.17 10.37
CA ASN A 26 4.20 -10.59 9.85
C ASN A 26 3.52 -9.52 8.96
N VAL A 27 3.73 -8.23 9.24
CA VAL A 27 3.25 -7.11 8.43
C VAL A 27 4.07 -7.04 7.14
N GLU A 28 5.39 -7.15 7.25
CA GLU A 28 6.30 -7.13 6.11
C GLU A 28 6.00 -8.26 5.11
N ASN A 29 5.86 -9.51 5.59
CA ASN A 29 5.54 -10.64 4.73
C ASN A 29 4.22 -10.46 3.96
N LYS A 30 3.21 -9.88 4.63
CA LYS A 30 1.92 -9.59 3.99
C LYS A 30 2.04 -8.46 2.98
N LEU A 31 2.77 -7.39 3.30
CA LEU A 31 3.08 -6.31 2.38
C LEU A 31 3.76 -6.84 1.12
N GLN A 32 4.83 -7.61 1.27
CA GLN A 32 5.58 -8.18 0.15
C GLN A 32 4.68 -9.02 -0.75
N LYS A 33 3.82 -9.87 -0.17
CA LYS A 33 2.83 -10.64 -0.92
C LYS A 33 1.88 -9.74 -1.71
N GLU A 34 1.32 -8.72 -1.07
CA GLU A 34 0.36 -7.81 -1.70
C GLU A 34 0.99 -6.96 -2.82
N LEU A 35 2.23 -6.49 -2.63
CA LEU A 35 3.00 -5.78 -3.66
C LEU A 35 3.32 -6.69 -4.84
N LYS A 36 3.78 -7.92 -4.59
CA LYS A 36 4.01 -8.91 -5.63
C LYS A 36 2.75 -9.15 -6.44
N GLU A 37 1.61 -9.42 -5.79
CA GLU A 37 0.34 -9.66 -6.49
C GLU A 37 -0.14 -8.44 -7.29
N HIS A 38 0.00 -7.23 -6.73
CA HIS A 38 -0.48 -6.01 -7.39
C HIS A 38 0.36 -5.65 -8.63
N PHE A 39 1.69 -5.72 -8.51
CA PHE A 39 2.61 -5.29 -9.58
C PHE A 39 3.05 -6.40 -10.52
N SER A 40 2.83 -7.69 -10.22
CA SER A 40 3.06 -8.76 -11.24
C SER A 40 2.19 -8.57 -12.48
N ASN A 41 1.00 -7.98 -12.32
CA ASN A 41 0.12 -7.65 -13.43
C ASN A 41 0.57 -6.41 -14.21
N TYR A 42 1.51 -5.63 -13.65
CA TYR A 42 2.06 -4.42 -14.23
C TYR A 42 3.40 -4.77 -14.92
N HIS A 43 3.29 -5.25 -16.17
CA HIS A 43 4.38 -5.34 -17.15
C HIS A 43 5.51 -6.37 -16.94
N ASN A 44 5.31 -7.49 -16.24
CA ASN A 44 6.36 -8.53 -16.08
C ASN A 44 7.71 -7.98 -15.54
N LYS A 45 7.70 -6.84 -14.86
CA LYS A 45 8.90 -6.17 -14.37
C LYS A 45 9.20 -6.62 -12.94
N SER A 46 10.44 -7.04 -12.67
CA SER A 46 10.88 -7.29 -11.30
C SER A 46 10.79 -5.98 -10.50
N LEU A 47 10.02 -6.01 -9.42
CA LEU A 47 9.90 -4.88 -8.51
C LEU A 47 11.06 -4.93 -7.51
N VAL A 48 11.70 -3.78 -7.35
CA VAL A 48 12.75 -3.54 -6.37
C VAL A 48 12.27 -2.42 -5.45
N VAL A 49 12.23 -2.70 -4.16
CA VAL A 49 11.95 -1.69 -3.15
C VAL A 49 13.29 -1.07 -2.75
N LEU A 50 13.50 0.18 -3.18
CA LEU A 50 14.82 0.80 -3.16
C LEU A 50 15.00 1.86 -2.07
N ASP A 51 13.92 2.45 -1.56
CA ASP A 51 14.01 3.48 -0.54
C ASP A 51 12.77 3.43 0.34
N SER A 52 12.97 3.19 1.64
CA SER A 52 11.92 3.31 2.63
C SER A 52 12.27 4.47 3.54
N LYS A 53 11.42 5.49 3.52
CA LYS A 53 11.57 6.66 4.36
C LYS A 53 10.60 6.53 5.51
N THR A 54 11.11 6.52 6.73
CA THR A 54 10.27 6.71 7.92
C THR A 54 9.62 8.08 7.81
N VAL A 55 8.30 8.13 7.83
CA VAL A 55 7.54 9.38 7.72
C VAL A 55 7.27 9.92 9.14
N SER A 56 8.31 9.97 9.97
CA SER A 56 8.20 10.36 11.38
C SER A 56 7.98 11.86 11.60
N LEU A 57 8.28 12.70 10.61
CA LEU A 57 8.20 14.15 10.76
C LEU A 57 6.77 14.72 10.70
N LEU A 58 5.76 13.92 10.34
CA LEU A 58 4.37 14.38 10.17
C LEU A 58 3.30 13.44 10.77
N TYR A 59 3.62 12.16 11.04
CA TYR A 59 2.66 11.12 11.44
C TYR A 59 3.25 10.16 12.49
N ASP A 60 2.56 9.06 12.80
CA ASP A 60 2.97 8.07 13.81
C ASP A 60 4.38 7.53 13.49
N ASP A 61 5.23 7.35 14.50
CA ASP A 61 6.63 6.88 14.36
C ASP A 61 6.75 5.52 13.65
N THR A 62 5.63 4.81 13.48
CA THR A 62 5.55 3.51 12.81
C THR A 62 5.16 3.57 11.33
N ASP A 63 4.84 4.75 10.79
CA ASP A 63 4.43 4.91 9.40
C ASP A 63 5.64 4.97 8.44
N VAL A 64 5.57 4.18 7.36
CA VAL A 64 6.68 4.00 6.40
C VAL A 64 6.19 4.20 4.98
N LEU A 65 6.89 5.03 4.20
CA LEU A 65 6.67 5.19 2.77
C LEU A 65 7.78 4.49 1.99
N TYR A 66 7.38 3.59 1.09
CA TYR A 66 8.25 2.93 0.13
C TYR A 66 8.08 3.54 -1.26
N THR A 67 9.20 3.89 -1.89
CA THR A 67 9.24 4.14 -3.34
C THR A 67 9.46 2.82 -4.06
N LEU A 68 8.53 2.47 -4.94
CA LEU A 68 8.55 1.22 -5.69
C LEU A 68 9.19 1.48 -7.06
N LYS A 69 10.23 0.73 -7.38
CA LYS A 69 10.95 0.86 -8.65
C LYS A 69 10.96 -0.47 -9.39
N ASP A 70 11.07 -0.42 -10.71
CA ASP A 70 11.33 -1.60 -11.53
C ASP A 70 12.82 -1.96 -11.59
N ALA A 71 13.14 -3.04 -12.33
CA ALA A 71 14.50 -3.49 -12.60
C ALA A 71 15.42 -2.40 -13.18
N PHE A 72 14.84 -1.41 -13.86
CA PHE A 72 15.54 -0.31 -14.51
C PHE A 72 15.62 0.93 -13.63
N SER A 73 15.32 0.79 -12.33
CA SER A 73 15.26 1.90 -11.36
C SER A 73 14.22 2.98 -11.69
N THR A 74 13.25 2.67 -12.54
CA THR A 74 12.14 3.58 -12.85
C THR A 74 11.08 3.47 -11.77
N THR A 75 10.63 4.60 -11.22
CA THR A 75 9.53 4.62 -10.25
C THR A 75 8.24 4.15 -10.90
N ILE A 76 7.66 3.08 -10.36
CA ILE A 76 6.40 2.48 -10.83
C ILE A 76 5.22 2.78 -9.89
N GLY A 77 5.50 3.24 -8.66
CA GLY A 77 4.49 3.61 -7.70
C GLY A 77 5.05 3.80 -6.30
N TYR A 78 4.16 3.85 -5.32
CA TYR A 78 4.50 4.04 -3.92
C TYR A 78 3.65 3.13 -3.04
N ALA A 79 4.15 2.76 -1.86
CA ALA A 79 3.37 2.07 -0.85
C ALA A 79 3.56 2.74 0.51
N TYR A 80 2.46 3.23 1.08
CA TYR A 80 2.42 3.78 2.41
C TYR A 80 1.86 2.75 3.37
N ILE A 81 2.61 2.39 4.39
CA ILE A 81 2.20 1.46 5.45
C ILE A 81 1.97 2.31 6.68
N GLY A 82 0.84 2.09 7.33
CA GLY A 82 0.58 2.70 8.61
C GLY A 82 -0.29 1.86 9.51
N LYS A 83 -0.52 2.41 10.70
CA LYS A 83 -1.34 1.80 11.75
C LYS A 83 -2.50 2.73 12.10
N SER A 84 -3.67 2.15 12.35
CA SER A 84 -4.82 2.94 12.80
C SER A 84 -5.64 2.21 13.84
N LYS A 85 -6.36 2.99 14.66
CA LYS A 85 -7.18 2.49 15.77
C LYS A 85 -8.37 1.70 15.24
N SER A 86 -8.68 0.61 15.92
CA SER A 86 -9.98 -0.06 15.83
C SER A 86 -10.80 0.29 17.08
N LYS A 87 -11.73 -0.58 17.50
CA LYS A 87 -12.56 -0.38 18.68
C LYS A 87 -11.77 -0.52 19.99
N VAL A 88 -10.83 -1.47 20.07
CA VAL A 88 -10.10 -1.80 21.31
C VAL A 88 -8.58 -1.97 21.11
N SER A 89 -8.10 -1.98 19.88
CA SER A 89 -6.73 -2.26 19.46
C SER A 89 -6.38 -1.46 18.20
N TYR A 90 -5.42 -1.95 17.42
CA TYR A 90 -4.96 -1.34 16.17
C TYR A 90 -4.94 -2.36 15.03
N PHE A 91 -5.12 -1.87 13.82
CA PHE A 91 -4.87 -2.62 12.59
C PHE A 91 -3.76 -1.95 11.77
N ASP A 92 -3.01 -2.78 11.03
CA ASP A 92 -2.01 -2.32 10.07
C ASP A 92 -2.61 -2.34 8.68
N TYR A 93 -2.36 -1.31 7.89
CA TYR A 93 -2.87 -1.15 6.55
C TYR A 93 -1.79 -0.67 5.60
N VAL A 94 -2.03 -0.89 4.30
CA VAL A 94 -1.22 -0.33 3.22
C VAL A 94 -2.12 0.40 2.23
N VAL A 95 -1.66 1.56 1.78
CA VAL A 95 -2.19 2.29 0.64
C VAL A 95 -1.12 2.26 -0.46
N ILE A 96 -1.47 1.65 -1.59
CA ILE A 96 -0.61 1.56 -2.76
C ILE A 96 -1.07 2.60 -3.77
N PHE A 97 -0.09 3.31 -4.33
CA PHE A 97 -0.28 4.35 -5.32
C PHE A 97 0.39 3.98 -6.64
N ASP A 98 -0.18 4.46 -7.73
CA ASP A 98 0.50 4.50 -9.01
C ASP A 98 1.57 5.61 -9.06
N LYS A 99 2.29 5.73 -10.18
CA LYS A 99 3.30 6.77 -10.40
C LYS A 99 2.74 8.21 -10.36
N ASN A 100 1.43 8.38 -10.51
CA ASN A 100 0.76 9.68 -10.46
C ASN A 100 0.23 10.02 -9.06
N MET A 101 0.53 9.18 -8.05
CA MET A 101 0.01 9.27 -6.69
C MET A 101 -1.52 9.14 -6.60
N ILE A 102 -2.11 8.35 -7.51
CA ILE A 102 -3.51 7.93 -7.44
C ILE A 102 -3.57 6.58 -6.73
N ILE A 103 -4.49 6.43 -5.78
CA ILE A 103 -4.68 5.18 -5.05
C ILE A 103 -5.04 4.06 -6.05
N SER A 104 -4.18 3.05 -6.13
CA SER A 104 -4.40 1.86 -6.95
C SER A 104 -4.89 0.67 -6.12
N LYS A 105 -4.61 0.65 -4.81
CA LYS A 105 -5.09 -0.39 -3.89
C LYS A 105 -5.03 0.06 -2.43
N VAL A 106 -6.01 -0.35 -1.64
CA VAL A 106 -5.97 -0.28 -0.17
C VAL A 106 -6.14 -1.69 0.38
N LYS A 107 -5.38 -2.02 1.43
CA LYS A 107 -5.46 -3.33 2.08
C LYS A 107 -5.22 -3.21 3.58
N VAL A 108 -6.07 -3.88 4.37
CA VAL A 108 -5.78 -4.17 5.77
C VAL A 108 -4.88 -5.40 5.83
N LEU A 109 -3.66 -5.24 6.35
CA LEU A 109 -2.65 -6.29 6.45
C LEU A 109 -2.89 -7.16 7.69
N VAL A 110 -3.06 -6.55 8.85
CA VAL A 110 -3.28 -7.25 10.11
C VAL A 110 -4.43 -6.59 10.85
N TYR A 111 -5.47 -7.37 11.15
CA TYR A 111 -6.59 -6.98 12.00
C TYR A 111 -6.63 -7.92 13.20
N ARG A 112 -6.76 -7.37 14.42
CA ARG A 112 -6.50 -8.09 15.68
C ARG A 112 -7.74 -8.26 16.55
N GLU A 113 -8.92 -7.96 16.02
CA GLU A 113 -10.18 -7.98 16.77
C GLU A 113 -11.21 -8.85 16.06
N ASP A 114 -12.13 -9.40 16.85
CA ASP A 114 -13.24 -10.23 16.35
C ASP A 114 -14.39 -9.40 15.77
N HIS A 115 -14.44 -8.10 16.08
CA HIS A 115 -15.48 -7.18 15.63
C HIS A 115 -14.90 -6.10 14.71
N GLY A 116 -15.63 -5.78 13.64
CA GLY A 116 -15.27 -4.71 12.71
C GLY A 116 -14.28 -5.14 11.63
N PHE A 117 -13.95 -6.43 11.53
CA PHE A 117 -13.03 -6.99 10.52
C PHE A 117 -13.58 -6.89 9.10
N GLU A 118 -14.85 -6.52 8.93
CA GLU A 118 -15.49 -6.32 7.64
C GLU A 118 -14.78 -5.26 6.79
N ILE A 119 -14.01 -4.35 7.41
CA ILE A 119 -13.13 -3.42 6.68
C ILE A 119 -12.03 -4.13 5.87
N THR A 120 -11.77 -5.41 6.13
CA THR A 120 -10.81 -6.22 5.35
C THR A 120 -11.38 -6.71 4.02
N HIS A 121 -12.69 -6.57 3.79
CA HIS A 121 -13.37 -7.06 2.60
C HIS A 121 -12.93 -6.29 1.35
N LYS A 122 -12.45 -7.03 0.34
CA LYS A 122 -11.94 -6.48 -0.94
C LYS A 122 -12.92 -5.52 -1.61
N ARG A 123 -14.21 -5.85 -1.63
CA ARG A 123 -15.26 -5.02 -2.24
C ARG A 123 -15.44 -3.68 -1.54
N TRP A 124 -15.30 -3.65 -0.22
CA TRP A 124 -15.43 -2.40 0.52
C TRP A 124 -14.17 -1.54 0.32
N LEU A 125 -12.98 -2.15 0.39
CA LEU A 125 -11.70 -1.48 0.18
C LEU A 125 -11.51 -0.94 -1.24
N SER A 126 -12.14 -1.52 -2.26
CA SER A 126 -12.02 -1.02 -3.63
C SER A 126 -12.65 0.35 -3.83
N GLN A 127 -13.50 0.83 -2.91
CA GLN A 127 -14.09 2.17 -2.98
C GLN A 127 -13.05 3.29 -2.86
N PHE A 128 -11.87 3.01 -2.29
CA PHE A 128 -10.77 3.99 -2.18
C PHE A 128 -9.96 4.15 -3.48
N ILE A 129 -10.12 3.26 -4.46
CA ILE A 129 -9.34 3.28 -5.69
C ILE A 129 -9.72 4.50 -6.53
N GLY A 130 -8.73 5.18 -7.11
CA GLY A 130 -8.90 6.35 -7.96
C GLY A 130 -8.85 7.69 -7.23
N PHE A 131 -8.89 7.70 -5.90
CA PHE A 131 -8.70 8.92 -5.12
C PHE A 131 -7.25 9.39 -5.16
N ASN A 132 -7.05 10.71 -5.10
CA ASN A 132 -5.72 11.33 -5.01
C ASN A 132 -5.71 12.49 -4.00
N SER A 133 -4.56 13.13 -3.83
CA SER A 133 -4.31 14.17 -2.82
C SER A 133 -5.15 15.45 -2.96
N SER A 134 -5.79 15.69 -4.11
CA SER A 134 -6.67 16.85 -4.30
C SER A 134 -8.09 16.63 -3.76
N GLN A 135 -8.38 15.44 -3.22
CA GLN A 135 -9.72 15.04 -2.78
C GLN A 135 -9.71 14.73 -1.28
N SER A 136 -10.85 14.96 -0.63
CA SER A 136 -11.12 14.48 0.72
C SER A 136 -12.24 13.45 0.66
N ILE A 137 -12.00 12.28 1.22
CA ILE A 137 -12.90 11.14 1.22
C ILE A 137 -13.85 11.24 2.41
N LEU A 138 -15.16 11.29 2.17
CA LEU A 138 -16.17 11.40 3.22
C LEU A 138 -16.82 10.04 3.50
N PHE A 139 -16.70 9.57 4.75
CA PHE A 139 -17.39 8.35 5.19
C PHE A 139 -18.92 8.53 5.14
N LYS A 140 -19.64 7.49 4.73
CA LYS A 140 -21.09 7.46 4.44
C LYS A 140 -21.55 8.31 3.25
N LYS A 141 -20.63 8.95 2.52
CA LYS A 141 -20.93 9.65 1.27
C LYS A 141 -20.17 9.03 0.10
N ASP A 142 -18.84 9.02 0.20
CA ASP A 142 -17.95 8.48 -0.82
C ASP A 142 -17.58 7.02 -0.50
N ILE A 143 -17.49 6.68 0.78
CA ILE A 143 -17.25 5.33 1.27
C ILE A 143 -18.48 4.83 2.03
N SER A 144 -19.02 3.70 1.59
CA SER A 144 -20.21 3.10 2.19
C SER A 144 -20.01 2.76 3.67
N ALA A 145 -21.05 2.92 4.47
CA ALA A 145 -21.09 2.37 5.82
C ALA A 145 -20.98 0.83 5.78
N ILE A 146 -20.48 0.25 6.87
CA ILE A 146 -20.48 -1.19 7.09
C ILE A 146 -21.18 -1.48 8.41
N SER A 147 -22.15 -2.39 8.41
CA SER A 147 -22.79 -2.86 9.63
C SER A 147 -21.75 -3.47 10.59
N GLY A 148 -21.84 -3.16 11.88
CA GLY A 148 -20.93 -3.70 12.90
C GLY A 148 -19.49 -3.14 12.89
N ALA A 149 -19.09 -2.39 11.86
CA ALA A 149 -17.71 -1.92 11.68
C ALA A 149 -17.60 -0.39 11.58
N THR A 150 -18.58 0.38 12.09
CA THR A 150 -18.60 1.85 11.97
C THR A 150 -17.30 2.52 12.46
N ILE A 151 -16.78 2.07 13.62
CA ILE A 151 -15.58 2.66 14.23
C ILE A 151 -14.34 2.39 13.36
N SER A 152 -14.08 1.13 13.02
CA SER A 152 -12.94 0.73 12.20
C SER A 152 -13.02 1.30 10.78
N ALA A 153 -14.22 1.35 10.18
CA ALA A 153 -14.45 1.92 8.85
C ALA A 153 -14.20 3.44 8.81
N THR A 154 -14.69 4.17 9.82
CA THR A 154 -14.41 5.61 9.97
C THR A 154 -12.92 5.84 10.16
N SER A 155 -12.29 5.04 11.03
CA SER A 155 -10.87 5.13 11.34
C SER A 155 -9.98 4.89 10.12
N LEU A 156 -10.28 3.87 9.30
CA LEU A 156 -9.54 3.64 8.05
C LEU A 156 -9.77 4.77 7.04
N THR A 157 -11.00 5.28 6.92
CA THR A 157 -11.29 6.40 5.99
C THR A 157 -10.47 7.63 6.35
N ASN A 158 -10.41 7.97 7.65
CA ASN A 158 -9.60 9.08 8.14
C ASN A 158 -8.10 8.82 7.93
N ALA A 159 -7.64 7.60 8.18
CA ALA A 159 -6.26 7.20 7.94
C ALA A 159 -5.88 7.37 6.46
N VAL A 160 -6.72 6.94 5.51
CA VAL A 160 -6.47 7.14 4.07
C VAL A 160 -6.43 8.63 3.70
N ASN A 161 -7.32 9.47 4.25
CA ASN A 161 -7.25 10.92 4.06
C ASN A 161 -5.92 11.51 4.54
N ASN A 162 -5.44 11.08 5.70
CA ASN A 162 -4.15 11.50 6.25
C ASN A 162 -3.01 11.10 5.30
N VAL A 163 -3.03 9.88 4.76
CA VAL A 163 -2.04 9.44 3.77
C VAL A 163 -2.08 10.32 2.52
N LEU A 164 -3.27 10.65 2.01
CA LEU A 164 -3.42 11.53 0.84
C LEU A 164 -2.82 12.93 1.09
N GLN A 165 -3.05 13.50 2.27
CA GLN A 165 -2.43 14.76 2.68
C GLN A 165 -0.92 14.65 2.82
N CYS A 166 -0.42 13.54 3.37
CA CYS A 166 1.02 13.27 3.44
C CYS A 166 1.66 13.24 2.06
N MET A 167 1.07 12.47 1.13
CA MET A 167 1.57 12.36 -0.25
C MET A 167 1.55 13.74 -0.95
N HIS A 168 0.52 14.55 -0.69
CA HIS A 168 0.47 15.94 -1.15
C HIS A 168 1.69 16.75 -0.67
N GLN A 169 1.97 16.71 0.63
CA GLN A 169 3.04 17.49 1.24
C GLN A 169 4.42 17.03 0.75
N LEU A 170 4.63 15.74 0.59
CA LEU A 170 5.88 15.18 0.07
C LEU A 170 6.13 15.59 -1.38
N LYS A 171 5.06 15.67 -2.19
CA LYS A 171 5.11 16.21 -3.55
C LYS A 171 5.46 17.71 -3.57
N LEU A 172 4.83 18.51 -2.72
CA LEU A 172 5.09 19.96 -2.64
C LEU A 172 6.53 20.26 -2.20
N THR A 173 7.06 19.48 -1.27
CA THR A 173 8.42 19.62 -0.75
C THR A 173 9.49 19.00 -1.66
N LYS A 174 9.10 18.45 -2.82
CA LYS A 174 9.99 17.78 -3.80
C LYS A 174 10.84 16.66 -3.19
N VAL A 175 10.30 16.00 -2.16
CA VAL A 175 10.92 14.82 -1.55
C VAL A 175 10.71 13.59 -2.43
N ILE A 176 9.57 13.54 -3.14
CA ILE A 176 9.20 12.51 -4.12
C ILE A 176 8.64 13.15 -5.39
#